data_AF-A0A349KYK6-F1
#
_entry.id   AF-A0A349KYK6-F1
#
_cell.length_a   1.000
_cell.length_b   1.000
_cell.length_c   1.000
_cell.angle_alpha   90.00
_cell.angle_beta   90.00
_cell.angle_gamma   90.00
#
_symmetry.space_group_name_H-M   'P 1'
#
loop_
_entity.id
_entity.type
_entity.pdbx_description
1 polymer ?
#
loop_
_entity_poly.entity_id
_entity_poly.type
_entity_poly.pdbx_seq_one_letter_code
_entity_poly.pdbx_strand_id
1 'polypeptide(L)'
;MTPSPLRIRLLAAGLLSGLAACASGPPVPDWQMNAQSSAERFEAAYLGGNDLVESVEFKRARAQLASTGQVELVTRVELLRCATRVASLVFEACPGFEKLRQDAAAPERAYADYLAGHATAAATALLPPQQRAVAGAASDTAAAAAAAAITDPLSRLVAAGALLRAHRATPALLADAVATASAQGWSRPLLAWLGAQAMRAEQAGDAAEGRRIRRRMALVLGSDPAP
;
A
#
# COMPACT_ATOMS: atom_id res chain seq x y z
N MET A 1 -7.90 -56.57 63.34
CA MET A 1 -7.87 -55.25 64.01
C MET A 1 -6.46 -54.70 63.89
N THR A 2 -6.32 -53.61 63.15
CA THR A 2 -5.11 -52.79 62.87
C THR A 2 -4.45 -52.24 64.15
N PRO A 3 -3.17 -51.75 64.18
CA PRO A 3 -2.52 -50.96 63.12
C PRO A 3 -0.98 -51.10 62.87
N SER A 4 -0.58 -50.63 61.67
CA SER A 4 0.66 -49.94 61.20
C SER A 4 2.03 -50.13 61.90
N PRO A 5 3.15 -50.15 61.15
CA PRO A 5 3.64 -48.89 60.55
C PRO A 5 4.31 -49.02 59.16
N LEU A 6 3.82 -48.24 58.20
CA LEU A 6 4.56 -47.94 56.97
C LEU A 6 5.77 -47.05 57.30
N ARG A 7 6.98 -47.61 57.19
CA ARG A 7 8.25 -46.86 57.21
C ARG A 7 8.84 -46.80 55.79
N ILE A 8 8.93 -45.57 55.29
CA ILE A 8 10.11 -44.99 54.63
C ILE A 8 10.69 -45.76 53.44
N ARG A 9 10.49 -45.22 52.23
CA ARG A 9 11.59 -45.03 51.27
C ARG A 9 11.48 -43.66 50.61
N LEU A 10 12.45 -42.80 50.95
CA LEU A 10 12.83 -41.58 50.25
C LEU A 10 13.33 -41.88 48.82
N LEU A 11 13.32 -40.83 47.99
CA LEU A 11 14.10 -40.58 46.76
C LEU A 11 13.32 -40.64 45.43
N ALA A 12 12.91 -39.47 44.95
CA ALA A 12 13.26 -38.97 43.60
C ALA A 12 12.75 -37.52 43.48
N ALA A 13 13.65 -36.60 43.79
CA ALA A 13 13.49 -35.17 43.66
C ALA A 13 13.61 -34.74 42.19
N GLY A 14 12.75 -33.79 41.80
CA GLY A 14 13.12 -32.62 41.01
C GLY A 14 13.59 -32.84 39.58
N LEU A 15 12.68 -32.78 38.62
CA LEU A 15 12.98 -32.38 37.25
C LEU A 15 11.74 -31.80 36.55
N LEU A 16 11.25 -30.64 37.01
CA LEU A 16 10.07 -29.97 36.43
C LEU A 16 10.19 -28.44 36.54
N SER A 17 11.31 -27.87 36.08
CA SER A 17 11.48 -26.41 36.03
C SER A 17 12.32 -26.02 34.83
N GLY A 18 11.69 -25.47 33.79
CA GLY A 18 12.43 -24.90 32.66
C GLY A 18 11.65 -24.65 31.37
N LEU A 19 10.42 -24.13 31.41
CA LEU A 19 9.67 -23.74 30.21
C LEU A 19 8.92 -22.40 30.36
N ALA A 20 9.51 -21.41 31.05
CA ALA A 20 8.92 -20.07 31.16
C ALA A 20 9.99 -18.97 31.12
N ALA A 21 10.67 -18.78 29.99
CA ALA A 21 11.46 -17.56 29.73
C ALA A 21 11.85 -17.41 28.25
N CYS A 22 10.88 -17.18 27.36
CA CYS A 22 11.14 -16.68 26.00
C CYS A 22 10.17 -15.55 25.62
N ALA A 23 9.93 -14.59 26.51
CA ALA A 23 9.11 -13.41 26.19
C ALA A 23 9.38 -12.25 27.17
N SER A 24 10.64 -11.90 27.41
CA SER A 24 10.99 -10.76 28.27
C SER A 24 11.89 -9.75 27.55
N GLY A 25 11.50 -9.38 26.32
CA GLY A 25 12.00 -8.16 25.70
C GLY A 25 11.30 -6.93 26.29
N PRO A 26 11.93 -5.75 26.28
CA PRO A 26 11.24 -4.52 26.65
C PRO A 26 10.02 -4.29 25.74
N PRO A 27 8.93 -3.68 26.25
CA PRO A 27 7.74 -3.41 25.45
C PRO A 27 8.09 -2.51 24.25
N VAL A 28 7.38 -2.74 23.13
CA VAL A 28 7.51 -1.90 21.94
C VAL A 28 7.12 -0.46 22.31
N PRO A 29 7.92 0.56 21.95
CA PRO A 29 7.59 1.95 22.25
C PRO A 29 6.26 2.39 21.62
N ASP A 30 5.44 3.13 22.36
CA ASP A 30 4.11 3.57 21.93
C ASP A 30 4.11 4.29 20.58
N TRP A 31 5.16 5.05 20.26
CA TRP A 31 5.26 5.77 18.99
C TRP A 31 5.21 4.83 17.78
N GLN A 32 5.75 3.60 17.89
CA GLN A 32 5.75 2.64 16.78
C GLN A 32 4.34 2.17 16.48
N MET A 33 3.60 1.76 17.52
CA MET A 33 2.22 1.30 17.39
C MET A 33 1.28 2.42 16.94
N ASN A 34 1.46 3.62 17.49
CA ASN A 34 0.67 4.80 17.11
C ASN A 34 0.96 5.23 15.67
N ALA A 35 2.22 5.21 15.24
CA ALA A 35 2.59 5.53 13.85
C ALA A 35 1.98 4.52 12.88
N GLN A 36 2.11 3.21 13.15
CA GLN A 36 1.59 2.15 12.29
C GLN A 36 0.07 2.22 12.15
N SER A 37 -0.65 2.27 13.28
CA SER A 37 -2.12 2.33 13.26
C SER A 37 -2.64 3.60 12.59
N SER A 38 -1.97 4.74 12.77
CA SER A 38 -2.32 5.98 12.07
C SER A 38 -1.99 5.90 10.58
N ALA A 39 -0.92 5.18 10.21
CA ALA A 39 -0.54 4.96 8.82
C ALA A 39 -1.62 4.18 8.05
N GLU A 40 -2.04 3.04 8.62
CA GLU A 40 -3.11 2.20 8.08
C GLU A 40 -4.44 2.97 7.97
N ARG A 41 -4.77 3.78 8.98
CA ARG A 41 -6.01 4.58 8.96
C ARG A 41 -5.98 5.67 7.90
N PHE A 42 -4.87 6.37 7.69
CA PHE A 42 -4.83 7.38 6.63
C PHE A 42 -4.90 6.73 5.25
N GLU A 43 -4.24 5.58 5.06
CA GLU A 43 -4.26 4.84 3.80
C GLU A 43 -5.69 4.42 3.47
N ALA A 44 -6.36 3.73 4.39
CA ALA A 44 -7.74 3.30 4.23
C ALA A 44 -8.68 4.50 4.01
N ALA A 45 -8.50 5.59 4.77
CA ALA A 45 -9.29 6.80 4.62
C ALA A 45 -9.11 7.43 3.23
N TYR A 46 -7.88 7.55 2.74
CA TYR A 46 -7.62 8.12 1.42
C TYR A 46 -8.27 7.30 0.31
N LEU A 47 -8.02 5.99 0.31
CA LEU A 47 -8.51 5.06 -0.72
C LEU A 47 -10.05 4.95 -0.67
N GLY A 48 -10.65 5.09 0.51
CA GLY A 48 -12.09 5.17 0.71
C GLY A 48 -12.73 6.54 0.42
N GLY A 49 -11.95 7.58 0.11
CA GLY A 49 -12.46 8.92 -0.23
C GLY A 49 -12.71 9.85 0.97
N ASN A 50 -12.21 9.53 2.16
CA ASN A 50 -12.40 10.30 3.40
C ASN A 50 -11.24 11.26 3.68
N ASP A 51 -11.20 12.40 2.97
CA ASP A 51 -10.05 13.33 3.00
C ASP A 51 -9.75 13.95 4.37
N LEU A 52 -10.79 14.23 5.17
CA LEU A 52 -10.61 14.77 6.52
C LEU A 52 -9.92 13.77 7.45
N VAL A 53 -10.36 12.50 7.42
CA VAL A 53 -9.77 11.42 8.23
C VAL A 53 -8.34 11.15 7.77
N GLU A 54 -8.11 11.10 6.46
CA GLU A 54 -6.77 10.97 5.88
C GLU A 54 -5.81 12.02 6.41
N SER A 55 -6.18 13.30 6.34
CA SER A 55 -5.30 14.39 6.74
C SER A 55 -4.97 14.33 8.23
N VAL A 56 -5.95 13.99 9.08
CA VAL A 56 -5.75 13.87 10.53
C VAL A 56 -4.81 12.71 10.86
N GLU A 57 -5.08 11.52 10.32
CA GLU A 57 -4.30 10.32 10.63
C GLU A 57 -2.90 10.37 10.01
N PHE A 58 -2.74 10.96 8.82
CA PHE A 58 -1.42 11.19 8.24
C PHE A 58 -0.58 12.14 9.10
N LYS A 59 -1.16 13.26 9.57
CA LYS A 59 -0.45 14.18 10.48
C LYS A 59 -0.04 13.49 11.77
N ARG A 60 -0.89 12.63 12.33
CA ARG A 60 -0.58 11.84 13.53
C ARG A 60 0.56 10.86 13.27
N ALA A 61 0.48 10.06 12.21
CA ALA A 61 1.53 9.11 11.82
C ALA A 61 2.88 9.83 11.65
N ARG A 62 2.89 10.91 10.87
CA ARG A 62 4.07 11.73 10.62
C ARG A 62 4.65 12.33 11.90
N ALA A 63 3.81 12.81 12.83
CA ALA A 63 4.27 13.37 14.10
C ALA A 63 4.95 12.32 15.00
N GLN A 64 4.40 11.12 15.10
CA GLN A 64 5.00 10.00 15.86
C GLN A 64 6.36 9.59 15.28
N LEU A 65 6.50 9.58 13.96
CA LEU A 65 7.78 9.28 13.31
C LEU A 65 8.77 10.43 13.47
N ALA A 66 8.32 11.68 13.32
CA ALA A 66 9.14 12.87 13.45
C ALA A 66 9.69 13.07 14.88
N SER A 67 8.96 12.67 15.92
CA SER A 67 9.45 12.75 17.31
C SER A 67 10.68 11.88 17.58
N THR A 68 11.02 10.96 16.68
CA THR A 68 12.24 10.15 16.77
C THR A 68 13.47 10.82 16.18
N GLY A 69 13.30 11.90 15.41
CA GLY A 69 14.39 12.54 14.64
C GLY A 69 14.91 11.72 13.46
N GLN A 70 14.33 10.54 13.16
CA GLN A 70 14.79 9.67 12.09
C GLN A 70 14.16 10.07 10.74
N VAL A 71 14.93 10.77 9.91
CA VAL A 71 14.49 11.25 8.58
C VAL A 71 14.00 10.11 7.69
N GLU A 72 14.65 8.94 7.73
CA GLU A 72 14.26 7.74 6.97
C GLU A 72 12.81 7.32 7.24
N LEU A 73 12.39 7.34 8.51
CA LEU A 73 11.03 6.96 8.89
C LEU A 73 10.00 7.96 8.34
N VAL A 74 10.27 9.25 8.46
CA VAL A 74 9.39 10.30 7.91
C VAL A 74 9.35 10.22 6.38
N THR A 75 10.48 9.95 5.74
CA THR A 75 10.58 9.78 4.29
C THR A 75 9.66 8.65 3.79
N ARG A 76 9.65 7.51 4.50
CA ARG A 76 8.82 6.36 4.14
C ARG A 76 7.32 6.63 4.25
N VAL A 77 6.87 7.34 5.29
CA VAL A 77 5.44 7.67 5.41
C VAL A 77 5.00 8.71 4.37
N GLU A 78 5.87 9.65 4.00
CA GLU A 78 5.61 10.60 2.91
C GLU A 78 5.53 9.88 1.54
N LEU A 79 6.40 8.90 1.31
CA LEU A 79 6.34 8.06 0.11
C LEU A 79 5.11 7.15 0.10
N LEU A 80 4.70 6.59 1.25
CA LEU A 80 3.45 5.85 1.36
C LEU A 80 2.26 6.74 0.98
N ARG A 81 2.21 7.97 1.52
CA ARG A 81 1.19 8.94 1.13
C ARG A 81 1.21 9.17 -0.37
N CYS A 82 2.37 9.44 -0.98
CA CYS A 82 2.46 9.62 -2.42
C CYS A 82 2.02 8.38 -3.22
N ALA A 83 2.36 7.17 -2.76
CA ALA A 83 1.95 5.93 -3.40
C ALA A 83 0.42 5.78 -3.44
N THR A 84 -0.30 6.13 -2.36
CA THR A 84 -1.78 6.12 -2.36
C THR A 84 -2.37 7.06 -3.42
N ARG A 85 -1.71 8.20 -3.68
CA ARG A 85 -2.10 9.16 -4.73
C ARG A 85 -1.89 8.58 -6.12
N VAL A 86 -0.72 8.00 -6.37
CA VAL A 86 -0.41 7.31 -7.63
C VAL A 86 -1.38 6.16 -7.90
N ALA A 87 -1.72 5.36 -6.88
CA ALA A 87 -2.74 4.30 -6.98
C ALA A 87 -4.14 4.83 -7.36
N SER A 88 -4.41 6.10 -7.04
CA SER A 88 -5.64 6.83 -7.38
C SER A 88 -5.48 7.79 -8.58
N LEU A 89 -4.41 7.62 -9.37
CA LEU A 89 -4.08 8.44 -10.55
C LEU A 89 -3.92 9.95 -10.28
N VAL A 90 -3.58 10.31 -9.04
CA VAL A 90 -3.21 11.68 -8.68
C VAL A 90 -1.69 11.81 -8.83
N PHE A 91 -1.27 12.45 -9.93
CA PHE A 91 0.14 12.60 -10.28
C PHE A 91 0.68 13.96 -9.87
N GLU A 92 1.08 14.06 -8.61
CA GLU A 92 1.80 15.21 -8.07
C GLU A 92 3.29 14.88 -7.88
N ALA A 93 4.07 15.90 -7.51
CA ALA A 93 5.50 15.79 -7.26
C ALA A 93 5.81 15.30 -5.83
N CYS A 94 4.93 14.54 -5.17
CA CYS A 94 5.13 14.07 -3.78
C CYS A 94 5.68 15.15 -2.81
N PRO A 95 5.00 16.30 -2.62
CA PRO A 95 5.61 17.51 -2.03
C PRO A 95 6.17 17.34 -0.61
N GLY A 96 5.67 16.38 0.16
CA GLY A 96 6.21 16.05 1.48
C GLY A 96 7.56 15.31 1.42
N PHE A 97 7.71 14.39 0.47
CA PHE A 97 8.98 13.69 0.21
C PHE A 97 10.03 14.64 -0.39
N GLU A 98 9.64 15.52 -1.32
CA GLU A 98 10.61 16.41 -1.98
C GLU A 98 11.37 17.31 -1.01
N LYS A 99 10.74 17.71 0.11
CA LYS A 99 11.41 18.47 1.18
C LYS A 99 12.49 17.66 1.91
N LEU A 100 12.43 16.33 1.85
CA LEU A 100 13.34 15.39 2.51
C LEU A 100 14.33 14.76 1.51
N ARG A 101 14.17 15.00 0.21
CA ARG A 101 14.84 14.27 -0.86
C ARG A 101 16.36 14.32 -0.79
N GLN A 102 16.92 15.45 -0.34
CA GLN A 102 18.36 15.62 -0.18
C GLN A 102 18.96 14.66 0.86
N ASP A 103 18.17 14.32 1.89
CA ASP A 103 18.58 13.48 3.03
C ASP A 103 18.06 12.04 2.91
N ALA A 104 17.23 11.75 1.91
CA ALA A 104 16.69 10.42 1.66
C ALA A 104 17.80 9.43 1.25
N ALA A 105 17.65 8.14 1.55
CA ALA A 105 18.57 7.13 1.02
C ALA A 105 18.24 6.78 -0.46
N ALA A 106 19.14 6.05 -1.11
CA ALA A 106 19.01 5.71 -2.52
C ALA A 106 17.72 4.92 -2.87
N PRO A 107 17.27 3.94 -2.05
CA PRO A 107 16.01 3.23 -2.30
C PRO A 107 14.79 4.15 -2.30
N GLU A 108 14.70 5.09 -1.36
CA GLU A 108 13.59 6.03 -1.25
C GLU A 108 13.54 6.99 -2.44
N ARG A 109 14.70 7.49 -2.92
CA ARG A 109 14.76 8.28 -4.16
C ARG A 109 14.35 7.48 -5.39
N ALA A 110 14.87 6.26 -5.52
CA ALA A 110 14.50 5.37 -6.63
C ALA A 110 13.00 5.09 -6.65
N TYR A 111 12.40 4.88 -5.47
CA TYR A 111 10.96 4.66 -5.36
C TYR A 111 10.16 5.93 -5.70
N ALA A 112 10.59 7.11 -5.28
CA ALA A 112 9.97 8.38 -5.68
C ALA A 112 10.00 8.57 -7.21
N ASP A 113 11.14 8.28 -7.85
CA ASP A 113 11.28 8.38 -9.31
C ASP A 113 10.42 7.34 -10.03
N TYR A 114 10.29 6.14 -9.47
CA TYR A 114 9.35 5.13 -9.95
C TYR A 114 7.89 5.61 -9.88
N LEU A 115 7.46 6.16 -8.74
CA LEU A 115 6.14 6.78 -8.57
C LEU A 115 5.92 7.98 -9.51
N ALA A 116 7.00 8.62 -9.94
CA ALA A 116 7.00 9.69 -10.92
C ALA A 116 6.94 9.21 -12.38
N GLY A 117 7.00 7.90 -12.63
CA GLY A 117 7.06 7.34 -13.98
C GLY A 117 8.45 7.45 -14.63
N HIS A 118 9.48 7.72 -13.85
CA HIS A 118 10.87 7.96 -14.29
C HIS A 118 11.84 6.86 -13.82
N ALA A 119 11.34 5.63 -13.67
CA ALA A 119 12.17 4.50 -13.28
C ALA A 119 13.31 4.26 -14.28
N THR A 120 14.53 4.11 -13.78
CA THR A 120 15.71 3.78 -14.61
C THR A 120 16.11 2.33 -14.39
N ALA A 121 16.74 1.72 -15.39
CA ALA A 121 17.23 0.35 -15.29
C ALA A 121 18.19 0.15 -14.09
N ALA A 122 19.03 1.15 -13.81
CA ALA A 122 19.94 1.13 -12.67
C ALA A 122 19.20 1.20 -11.31
N ALA A 123 18.08 1.92 -11.26
CA ALA A 123 17.28 2.07 -10.04
C ALA A 123 16.36 0.88 -9.76
N THR A 124 16.07 0.03 -10.75
CA THR A 124 15.16 -1.12 -10.59
C THR A 124 15.54 -2.05 -9.44
N ALA A 125 16.85 -2.28 -9.21
CA ALA A 125 17.33 -3.12 -8.12
C ALA A 125 17.06 -2.53 -6.73
N LEU A 126 16.88 -1.21 -6.64
CA LEU A 126 16.62 -0.47 -5.39
C LEU A 126 15.13 -0.40 -5.04
N LEU A 127 14.24 -0.75 -5.96
CA LEU A 127 12.80 -0.69 -5.73
C LEU A 127 12.34 -1.76 -4.72
N PRO A 128 11.17 -1.55 -4.08
CA PRO A 128 10.51 -2.59 -3.30
C PRO A 128 10.36 -3.88 -4.11
N PRO A 129 10.52 -5.08 -3.50
CA PRO A 129 10.52 -6.34 -4.22
C PRO A 129 9.32 -6.53 -5.16
N GLN A 130 8.12 -6.10 -4.75
CA GLN A 130 6.92 -6.22 -5.56
C GLN A 130 6.99 -5.39 -6.86
N GLN A 131 7.73 -4.29 -6.87
CA GLN A 131 7.78 -3.32 -7.97
C GLN A 131 8.92 -3.59 -8.96
N ARG A 132 9.93 -4.37 -8.58
CA ARG A 132 11.11 -4.65 -9.44
C ARG A 132 10.74 -5.33 -10.75
N ALA A 133 9.85 -6.33 -10.69
CA ALA A 133 9.42 -7.08 -11.87
C ALA A 133 8.66 -6.18 -12.86
N VAL A 134 7.87 -5.25 -12.36
CA VAL A 134 7.10 -4.29 -13.18
C VAL A 134 8.03 -3.30 -13.86
N ALA A 135 8.94 -2.68 -13.11
CA ALA A 135 9.90 -1.72 -13.63
C ALA A 135 10.90 -2.35 -14.63
N GLY A 136 11.28 -3.61 -14.42
CA GLY A 136 12.22 -4.34 -15.29
C GLY A 136 11.58 -5.02 -16.50
N ALA A 137 10.26 -4.95 -16.69
CA ALA A 137 9.58 -5.66 -17.76
C ALA A 137 9.88 -5.07 -19.15
N ALA A 138 10.29 -5.94 -20.08
CA ALA A 138 10.74 -5.58 -21.43
C ALA A 138 9.64 -5.08 -22.38
N SER A 139 8.37 -5.31 -22.06
CA SER A 139 7.21 -4.85 -22.83
C SER A 139 6.08 -4.42 -21.91
N ASP A 140 5.13 -3.63 -22.43
CA ASP A 140 3.97 -3.15 -21.66
C ASP A 140 3.03 -4.29 -21.29
N THR A 141 2.94 -5.34 -22.12
CA THR A 141 2.19 -6.56 -21.81
C THR A 141 2.83 -7.35 -20.68
N ALA A 142 4.16 -7.50 -20.69
CA ALA A 142 4.89 -8.14 -19.60
C ALA A 142 4.80 -7.32 -18.31
N ALA A 143 4.86 -5.99 -18.41
CA ALA A 143 4.70 -5.10 -17.27
C ALA A 143 3.31 -5.21 -16.64
N ALA A 144 2.26 -5.27 -17.46
CA ALA A 144 0.90 -5.47 -16.99
C ALA A 144 0.71 -6.84 -16.32
N ALA A 145 1.28 -7.91 -16.88
CA ALA A 145 1.26 -9.23 -16.25
C ALA A 145 2.02 -9.26 -14.91
N ALA A 146 3.19 -8.61 -14.86
CA ALA A 146 3.97 -8.48 -13.62
C ALA A 146 3.21 -7.68 -12.55
N ALA A 147 2.50 -6.62 -12.94
CA ALA A 147 1.68 -5.84 -12.03
C ALA A 147 0.52 -6.69 -11.47
N ALA A 148 -0.21 -7.41 -12.34
CA ALA A 148 -1.30 -8.29 -11.93
C ALA A 148 -0.86 -9.42 -10.98
N ALA A 149 0.39 -9.87 -11.08
CA ALA A 149 0.97 -10.88 -10.20
C ALA A 149 1.29 -10.37 -8.78
N ILE A 150 1.24 -9.06 -8.53
CA ILE A 150 1.44 -8.50 -7.19
C ILE A 150 0.25 -8.87 -6.30
N THR A 151 0.53 -9.56 -5.18
CA THR A 151 -0.50 -10.02 -4.23
C THR A 151 -1.13 -8.87 -3.45
N ASP A 152 -0.32 -7.93 -2.97
CA ASP A 152 -0.80 -6.79 -2.20
C ASP A 152 -1.60 -5.82 -3.10
N PRO A 153 -2.90 -5.58 -2.83
CA PRO A 153 -3.76 -4.78 -3.71
C PRO A 153 -3.30 -3.34 -3.89
N LEU A 154 -2.77 -2.70 -2.83
CA LEU A 154 -2.26 -1.34 -2.94
C LEU A 154 -1.02 -1.31 -3.82
N SER A 155 -0.05 -2.18 -3.57
CA SER A 155 1.17 -2.31 -4.38
C SER A 155 0.86 -2.58 -5.85
N ARG A 156 -0.18 -3.37 -6.15
CA ARG A 156 -0.67 -3.60 -7.50
C ARG A 156 -1.21 -2.32 -8.16
N LEU A 157 -2.03 -1.54 -7.46
CA LEU A 157 -2.54 -0.26 -7.98
C LEU A 157 -1.44 0.79 -8.12
N VAL A 158 -0.46 0.81 -7.23
CA VAL A 158 0.73 1.66 -7.34
C VAL A 158 1.52 1.31 -8.60
N ALA A 159 1.73 0.02 -8.86
CA ALA A 159 2.39 -0.45 -10.07
C ALA A 159 1.63 -0.02 -11.33
N ALA A 160 0.31 -0.22 -11.34
CA ALA A 160 -0.54 0.20 -12.44
C ALA A 160 -0.48 1.72 -12.66
N GLY A 161 -0.53 2.51 -11.59
CA GLY A 161 -0.43 3.97 -11.64
C GLY A 161 0.92 4.45 -12.17
N ALA A 162 2.03 3.82 -11.75
CA ALA A 162 3.37 4.11 -12.24
C ALA A 162 3.52 3.79 -13.74
N LEU A 163 2.97 2.66 -14.20
CA LEU A 163 2.93 2.31 -15.63
C LEU A 163 2.08 3.29 -16.44
N LEU A 164 0.92 3.71 -15.94
CA LEU A 164 0.09 4.70 -16.60
C LEU A 164 0.83 6.04 -16.73
N ARG A 165 1.48 6.51 -15.65
CA ARG A 165 2.28 7.74 -15.65
C ARG A 165 3.46 7.67 -16.62
N ALA A 166 4.05 6.49 -16.79
CA ALA A 166 5.11 6.23 -17.76
C ALA A 166 4.61 6.02 -19.20
N HIS A 167 3.31 6.22 -19.47
CA HIS A 167 2.67 5.96 -20.77
C HIS A 167 2.74 4.50 -21.26
N ARG A 168 2.83 3.54 -20.33
CA ARG A 168 2.93 2.10 -20.59
C ARG A 168 1.66 1.31 -20.23
N ALA A 169 0.54 2.00 -20.06
CA ALA A 169 -0.70 1.34 -19.68
C ALA A 169 -1.34 0.57 -20.84
N THR A 170 -1.76 -0.66 -20.56
CA THR A 170 -2.47 -1.51 -21.52
C THR A 170 -3.96 -1.62 -21.15
N PRO A 171 -4.83 -2.01 -22.11
CA PRO A 171 -6.21 -2.41 -21.82
C PRO A 171 -6.36 -3.35 -20.61
N ALA A 172 -5.51 -4.38 -20.54
CA ALA A 172 -5.55 -5.37 -19.49
C ALA A 172 -5.19 -4.75 -18.13
N LEU A 173 -4.19 -3.86 -18.09
CA LEU A 173 -3.80 -3.14 -16.88
C LEU A 173 -4.96 -2.30 -16.32
N LEU A 174 -5.68 -1.56 -17.18
CA LEU A 174 -6.82 -0.74 -16.76
C LEU A 174 -7.96 -1.59 -16.19
N ALA A 175 -8.23 -2.75 -16.81
CA ALA A 175 -9.25 -3.68 -16.36
C ALA A 175 -8.89 -4.27 -14.99
N ASP A 176 -7.65 -4.71 -14.82
CA ASP A 176 -7.13 -5.28 -13.57
C ASP A 176 -7.11 -4.25 -12.43
N ALA A 177 -6.73 -3.00 -12.72
CA ALA A 177 -6.77 -1.92 -11.73
C ALA A 177 -8.20 -1.61 -11.26
N VAL A 178 -9.17 -1.57 -12.17
CA VAL A 178 -10.59 -1.43 -11.78
C VAL A 178 -11.07 -2.62 -10.96
N ALA A 179 -10.73 -3.85 -11.35
CA ALA A 179 -11.10 -5.05 -10.60
C ALA A 179 -10.50 -5.03 -9.19
N THR A 180 -9.24 -4.63 -9.06
CA THR A 180 -8.52 -4.53 -7.79
C THR A 180 -9.15 -3.49 -6.87
N ALA A 181 -9.36 -2.26 -7.35
CA ALA A 181 -9.99 -1.20 -6.56
C ALA A 181 -11.44 -1.56 -6.16
N SER A 182 -12.19 -2.17 -7.08
CA SER A 182 -13.56 -2.61 -6.81
C SER A 182 -13.63 -3.71 -5.77
N ALA A 183 -12.73 -4.70 -5.80
CA ALA A 183 -12.72 -5.81 -4.85
C ALA A 183 -12.38 -5.36 -3.42
N GLN A 184 -11.61 -4.28 -3.28
CA GLN A 184 -11.27 -3.68 -1.99
C GLN A 184 -12.31 -2.67 -1.48
N GLY A 185 -13.31 -2.30 -2.29
CA GLY A 185 -14.25 -1.24 -1.95
C GLY A 185 -13.62 0.16 -1.90
N TRP A 186 -12.50 0.37 -2.59
CA TRP A 186 -11.78 1.64 -2.61
C TRP A 186 -12.36 2.59 -3.65
N SER A 187 -13.30 3.43 -3.22
CA SER A 187 -14.08 4.34 -4.06
C SER A 187 -13.19 5.31 -4.86
N ARG A 188 -12.17 5.90 -4.25
CA ARG A 188 -11.30 6.91 -4.87
C ARG A 188 -10.51 6.35 -6.06
N PRO A 189 -9.68 5.29 -5.92
CA PRO A 189 -9.01 4.71 -7.07
C PRO A 189 -10.01 4.08 -8.05
N LEU A 190 -11.12 3.49 -7.58
CA LEU A 190 -12.13 2.94 -8.49
C LEU A 190 -12.67 4.00 -9.45
N LEU A 191 -13.03 5.19 -8.95
CA LEU A 191 -13.49 6.30 -9.80
C LEU A 191 -12.41 6.77 -10.77
N ALA A 192 -11.17 6.90 -10.31
CA ALA A 192 -10.05 7.31 -11.16
C ALA A 192 -9.82 6.32 -12.33
N TRP A 193 -9.77 5.03 -12.03
CA TRP A 193 -9.55 3.99 -13.04
C TRP A 193 -10.74 3.77 -13.98
N LEU A 194 -11.97 3.92 -13.49
CA LEU A 194 -13.15 3.96 -14.35
C LEU A 194 -13.11 5.18 -15.29
N GLY A 195 -12.72 6.35 -14.78
CA GLY A 195 -12.51 7.55 -15.61
C GLY A 195 -11.49 7.32 -16.73
N ALA A 196 -10.36 6.69 -16.41
CA ALA A 196 -9.35 6.33 -17.41
C ALA A 196 -9.89 5.36 -18.50
N GLN A 197 -10.71 4.37 -18.11
CA GLN A 197 -11.38 3.50 -19.08
C GLN A 197 -12.40 4.24 -19.94
N ALA A 198 -13.19 5.15 -19.34
CA ALA A 198 -14.18 5.93 -20.07
C ALA A 198 -13.53 6.83 -21.13
N MET A 199 -12.46 7.54 -20.77
CA MET A 199 -11.69 8.38 -21.69
C MET A 199 -11.15 7.57 -22.87
N ARG A 200 -10.64 6.37 -22.61
CA ARG A 200 -10.14 5.48 -23.67
C ARG A 200 -11.25 4.97 -24.58
N ALA A 201 -12.41 4.60 -24.03
CA ALA A 201 -13.56 4.15 -24.82
C ALA A 201 -14.05 5.28 -25.75
N GLU A 202 -14.09 6.52 -25.25
CA GLU A 202 -14.43 7.70 -26.05
C GLU A 202 -13.42 7.95 -27.18
N GLN A 203 -12.12 7.85 -26.88
CA GLN A 203 -11.05 7.97 -27.90
C GLN A 203 -11.13 6.86 -28.96
N ALA A 204 -11.61 5.67 -28.60
CA ALA A 204 -11.82 4.55 -29.52
C ALA A 204 -13.16 4.62 -30.28
N GLY A 205 -14.01 5.63 -30.00
CA GLY A 205 -15.35 5.74 -30.59
C GLY A 205 -16.38 4.76 -30.02
N ASP A 206 -16.07 4.05 -28.93
CA ASP A 206 -16.97 3.10 -28.28
C ASP A 206 -17.89 3.82 -27.28
N ALA A 207 -18.90 4.49 -27.83
CA ALA A 207 -19.88 5.23 -27.05
C ALA A 207 -20.73 4.32 -26.15
N ALA A 208 -20.92 3.05 -26.50
CA ALA A 208 -21.70 2.10 -25.71
C ALA A 208 -20.95 1.73 -24.42
N GLU A 209 -19.66 1.42 -24.55
CA GLU A 209 -18.80 1.13 -23.40
C GLU A 209 -18.61 2.36 -22.51
N GLY A 210 -18.40 3.54 -23.09
CA GLY A 210 -18.32 4.80 -22.34
C GLY A 210 -19.57 5.06 -21.49
N ARG A 211 -20.78 4.82 -22.02
CA ARG A 211 -22.03 4.92 -21.25
C ARG A 211 -22.11 3.88 -20.13
N ARG A 212 -21.69 2.64 -20.39
CA ARG A 212 -21.67 1.57 -19.37
C ARG A 212 -20.77 1.95 -18.19
N ILE A 213 -19.57 2.46 -18.48
CA ILE A 213 -18.61 2.90 -17.46
C ILE A 213 -19.17 4.08 -16.65
N ARG A 214 -19.78 5.07 -17.31
CA ARG A 214 -20.41 6.21 -16.62
C ARG A 214 -21.49 5.78 -15.63
N ARG A 215 -22.32 4.80 -15.98
CA ARG A 215 -23.31 4.24 -15.03
C ARG A 215 -22.64 3.59 -13.80
N ARG A 216 -21.52 2.89 -13.99
CA ARG A 216 -20.74 2.35 -12.85
C ARG A 216 -20.18 3.45 -11.96
N MET A 217 -19.67 4.54 -12.54
CA MET A 217 -19.18 5.69 -11.76
C MET A 217 -20.31 6.35 -10.97
N ALA A 218 -21.51 6.49 -11.54
CA ALA A 218 -22.68 7.02 -10.85
C ALA A 218 -23.03 6.19 -9.59
N LEU A 219 -22.99 4.86 -9.67
CA LEU A 219 -23.19 3.99 -8.50
C LEU A 219 -22.17 4.26 -7.38
N VAL A 220 -20.88 4.44 -7.73
CA VAL A 220 -19.83 4.73 -6.74
C VAL A 220 -20.01 6.11 -6.11
N LEU A 221 -20.52 7.08 -6.87
CA LEU A 221 -20.86 8.43 -6.39
C LEU A 221 -22.18 8.50 -5.62
N GLY A 222 -22.94 7.40 -5.52
CA GLY A 222 -24.28 7.40 -4.93
C GLY A 222 -25.29 8.27 -5.70
N SER A 223 -25.05 8.50 -6.98
CA SER A 223 -25.95 9.23 -7.87
C SER A 223 -26.82 8.24 -8.65
N ASP A 224 -28.10 8.56 -8.85
CA ASP A 224 -28.96 7.73 -9.70
C ASP A 224 -28.38 7.68 -11.13
N PRO A 225 -28.09 6.49 -11.70
CA PRO A 225 -27.60 6.40 -13.06
C PRO A 225 -28.70 6.89 -14.00
N ALA A 226 -28.41 7.93 -14.79
CA ALA A 226 -29.32 8.37 -15.86
C ALA A 226 -29.67 7.17 -16.77
N PRO A 227 -30.95 7.04 -17.19
CA PRO A 227 -31.42 5.91 -17.99
C PRO A 227 -30.62 5.70 -19.29
#